data_AF-A0A959VK40-F1
#
_entry.id   AF-A0A959VK40-F1
#
_cell.length_a   1.000
_cell.length_b   1.000
_cell.length_c   1.000
_cell.angle_alpha   90.00
_cell.angle_beta   90.00
_cell.angle_gamma   90.00
#
_symmetry.space_group_name_H-M   'P 1'
#
loop_
_entity.id
_entity.type
_entity.pdbx_description
1 polymer ?
#
loop_
_entity_poly.entity_id
_entity_poly.type
_entity_poly.pdbx_seq_one_letter_code
_entity_poly.pdbx_strand_id
1 'polypeptide(L)'
;MPQDIDIAQFFASMIVIFFAIGIHEFAHCWFADAAGDPTPRSMGRVTLNLFKHFEPVGTFMIVFTSLTGYGIGWGKAAPMNPARMDNPRRDFFFAVAAGPLSNVLQAAFFGFTIRVLASTGLLYKLPQFAIMLLFLGVFINIGLFLFNLIPLGPLDGQWLVGLLLP
;
A
#
# COMPACT_ATOMS: atom_id res chain seq x y z
N MET A 1 -27.49 -3.45 15.36
CA MET A 1 -26.56 -3.81 16.46
C MET A 1 -25.31 -3.00 16.25
N PRO A 2 -24.68 -2.43 17.30
CA PRO A 2 -23.33 -1.90 17.12
C PRO A 2 -22.51 -3.03 16.49
N GLN A 3 -21.78 -2.75 15.41
CA GLN A 3 -20.89 -3.77 14.85
C GLN A 3 -19.83 -4.04 15.91
N ASP A 4 -19.98 -5.13 16.65
CA ASP A 4 -18.90 -5.64 17.48
C ASP A 4 -17.70 -5.80 16.55
N ILE A 5 -16.62 -5.05 16.81
CA ILE A 5 -15.38 -5.17 16.05
C ILE A 5 -14.94 -6.61 16.24
N ASP A 6 -15.07 -7.42 15.18
CA ASP A 6 -14.54 -8.79 15.19
C ASP A 6 -13.03 -8.69 15.39
N ILE A 7 -12.56 -9.12 16.55
CA ILE A 7 -11.14 -9.10 16.94
C ILE A 7 -10.30 -9.80 15.86
N ALA A 8 -10.83 -10.86 15.25
CA ALA A 8 -10.13 -11.55 14.18
C ALA A 8 -9.99 -10.65 12.94
N GLN A 9 -11.03 -9.92 12.57
CA GLN A 9 -11.02 -8.96 11.46
C GLN A 9 -10.05 -7.80 11.73
N PHE A 10 -10.01 -7.30 12.97
CA PHE A 10 -9.05 -6.30 13.41
C PHE A 10 -7.61 -6.77 13.15
N PHE A 11 -7.22 -7.91 13.68
CA PHE A 11 -5.86 -8.42 13.49
C PHE A 11 -5.54 -8.76 12.03
N ALA A 12 -6.49 -9.31 11.29
CA ALA A 12 -6.29 -9.59 9.87
C ALA A 12 -6.09 -8.29 9.05
N SER A 13 -6.86 -7.24 9.34
CA SER A 13 -6.67 -5.93 8.70
C SER A 13 -5.31 -5.32 9.02
N MET A 14 -4.86 -5.38 10.27
CA MET A 14 -3.52 -4.89 10.67
C MET A 14 -2.41 -5.57 9.89
N ILE A 15 -2.47 -6.91 9.77
CA ILE A 15 -1.49 -7.69 9.02
C ILE A 15 -1.50 -7.25 7.55
N VAL A 16 -2.67 -7.22 6.92
CA VAL A 16 -2.78 -6.85 5.50
C VAL A 16 -2.29 -5.42 5.25
N ILE A 17 -2.69 -4.45 6.09
CA ILE A 17 -2.26 -3.05 5.99
C ILE A 17 -0.75 -2.92 6.14
N PHE A 18 -0.15 -3.66 7.08
CA PHE A 18 1.30 -3.65 7.29
C PHE A 18 2.06 -4.07 6.03
N PHE A 19 1.62 -5.15 5.37
CA PHE A 19 2.20 -5.58 4.09
C PHE A 19 1.89 -4.61 2.96
N ALA A 20 0.64 -4.16 2.84
CA ALA A 20 0.19 -3.28 1.77
C ALA A 20 1.02 -1.97 1.74
N ILE A 21 1.09 -1.27 2.87
CA ILE A 21 1.85 -0.02 2.99
C ILE A 21 3.35 -0.27 2.88
N GLY A 22 3.87 -1.31 3.53
CA GLY A 22 5.30 -1.58 3.50
C GLY A 22 5.82 -1.86 2.09
N ILE A 23 5.07 -2.61 1.28
CA ILE A 23 5.41 -2.88 -0.12
C ILE A 23 5.18 -1.64 -0.99
N HIS A 24 4.13 -0.87 -0.73
CA HIS A 24 3.85 0.41 -1.39
C HIS A 24 5.00 1.42 -1.25
N GLU A 25 5.44 1.69 -0.03
CA GLU A 25 6.56 2.60 0.25
C GLU A 25 7.89 2.06 -0.27
N PHE A 26 8.09 0.74 -0.21
CA PHE A 26 9.23 0.10 -0.83
C PHE A 26 9.24 0.31 -2.35
N ALA A 27 8.09 0.21 -3.03
CA ALA A 27 8.00 0.37 -4.47
C ALA A 27 8.40 1.79 -4.92
N HIS A 28 7.94 2.81 -4.21
CA HIS A 28 8.41 4.20 -4.44
C HIS A 28 9.92 4.32 -4.28
N CYS A 29 10.46 3.84 -3.15
CA CYS A 29 11.88 3.94 -2.83
C CYS A 29 12.76 3.19 -3.84
N TRP A 30 12.34 1.98 -4.23
CA TRP A 30 13.05 1.13 -5.17
C TRP A 30 13.08 1.76 -6.56
N PHE A 31 11.94 2.29 -7.03
CA PHE A 31 11.89 2.93 -8.35
C PHE A 31 12.71 4.23 -8.37
N ALA A 32 12.60 5.08 -7.36
CA ALA A 32 13.38 6.32 -7.28
C ALA A 32 14.89 6.05 -7.30
N ASP A 33 15.34 5.04 -6.56
CA ASP A 33 16.75 4.60 -6.54
C ASP A 33 17.20 4.01 -7.88
N ALA A 34 16.33 3.24 -8.56
CA ALA A 34 16.60 2.74 -9.90
C ALA A 34 16.63 3.84 -10.97
N ALA A 35 15.93 4.95 -10.75
CA ALA A 35 15.91 6.13 -11.62
C ALA A 35 17.05 7.14 -11.35
N GLY A 36 17.99 6.79 -10.47
CA GLY A 36 19.20 7.58 -10.21
C GLY A 36 19.18 8.43 -8.94
N ASP A 37 18.09 8.48 -8.18
CA ASP A 37 18.05 9.18 -6.90
C ASP A 37 18.59 8.30 -5.75
N PRO A 38 19.82 8.53 -5.23
CA PRO A 38 20.38 7.71 -4.15
C PRO A 38 19.75 7.99 -2.78
N THR A 39 18.82 8.95 -2.68
CA THR A 39 18.24 9.41 -1.40
C THR A 39 17.57 8.27 -0.62
N PRO A 40 16.67 7.46 -1.21
CA PRO A 40 16.06 6.35 -0.49
C PRO A 40 17.08 5.31 -0.01
N ARG A 41 18.11 5.01 -0.81
CA ARG A 41 19.17 4.05 -0.45
C ARG A 41 20.05 4.58 0.68
N SER A 42 20.44 5.86 0.62
CA SER A 42 21.23 6.52 1.66
C SER A 42 20.51 6.59 3.01
N MET A 43 19.18 6.68 3.00
CA MET A 43 18.33 6.60 4.20
C MET A 43 18.00 5.14 4.60
N GLY A 44 18.53 4.14 3.89
CA GLY A 44 18.30 2.73 4.16
C GLY A 44 16.87 2.25 3.93
N ARG A 45 16.12 2.94 3.06
CA ARG A 45 14.69 2.72 2.74
C ARG A 45 14.47 1.81 1.52
N VAL A 46 15.49 1.57 0.69
CA VAL A 46 15.45 0.53 -0.36
C VAL A 46 15.65 -0.84 0.28
N THR A 47 14.63 -1.32 0.98
CA THR A 47 14.64 -2.61 1.68
C THR A 47 13.25 -3.18 1.82
N LEU A 48 13.14 -4.51 1.74
CA LEU A 48 11.92 -5.26 2.05
C LEU A 48 11.68 -5.42 3.56
N ASN A 49 12.56 -4.86 4.41
CA ASN A 49 12.27 -4.75 5.83
C ASN A 49 11.15 -3.72 6.05
N LEU A 50 9.90 -4.20 6.06
CA LEU A 50 8.68 -3.40 6.16
C LEU A 50 8.62 -2.52 7.41
N PHE A 51 9.30 -2.91 8.49
CA PHE A 51 9.40 -2.08 9.71
C PHE A 51 10.10 -0.74 9.46
N LYS A 52 10.96 -0.64 8.43
CA LYS A 52 11.58 0.64 8.05
C LYS A 52 10.61 1.58 7.32
N HIS A 53 9.48 1.06 6.86
CA HIS A 53 8.38 1.75 6.17
C HIS A 53 7.19 2.03 7.06
N PHE A 54 7.17 1.41 8.22
CA PHE A 54 6.09 1.53 9.17
C PHE A 54 6.16 2.86 9.95
N GLU A 55 5.01 3.52 10.06
CA GLU A 55 4.77 4.63 10.98
C GLU A 55 3.68 4.19 11.97
N PRO A 56 4.01 3.93 13.25
CA PRO A 56 3.07 3.34 14.20
C PRO A 56 1.79 4.14 14.40
N VAL A 57 1.87 5.49 14.45
CA VAL A 57 0.71 6.34 14.72
C VAL A 57 -0.21 6.36 13.51
N GLY A 58 0.34 6.64 12.33
CA GLY A 58 -0.39 6.67 11.09
C GLY A 58 -1.00 5.31 10.74
N THR A 59 -0.30 4.20 10.98
CA THR A 59 -0.87 2.86 10.75
C THR A 59 -2.02 2.54 11.69
N PHE A 60 -1.92 2.92 12.97
CA PHE A 60 -3.03 2.79 13.92
C PHE A 60 -4.26 3.59 13.45
N MET A 61 -4.04 4.81 12.93
CA MET A 61 -5.10 5.63 12.36
C MET A 61 -5.73 4.99 11.10
N ILE A 62 -4.95 4.34 10.23
CA ILE A 62 -5.50 3.61 9.07
C ILE A 62 -6.41 2.48 9.53
N VAL A 63 -5.99 1.72 10.54
CA VAL A 63 -6.80 0.64 11.12
C VAL A 63 -8.07 1.20 11.74
N PHE A 64 -7.97 2.26 12.55
CA PHE A 64 -9.12 2.95 13.15
C PHE A 64 -10.11 3.42 12.08
N THR A 65 -9.62 4.04 11.01
CA THR A 65 -10.44 4.49 9.87
C THR A 65 -11.07 3.33 9.12
N SER A 66 -10.36 2.22 8.93
CA SER A 66 -10.91 1.05 8.24
C SER A 66 -12.06 0.37 9.00
N LEU A 67 -12.08 0.49 10.34
CA LEU A 67 -13.09 -0.13 11.20
C LEU A 67 -14.27 0.80 11.49
N THR A 68 -13.99 2.07 11.73
CA THR A 68 -15.01 3.04 12.14
C THR A 68 -15.60 3.80 10.97
N GLY A 69 -14.88 3.85 9.84
CA GLY A 69 -15.17 4.75 8.72
C GLY A 69 -14.78 6.21 8.99
N TYR A 70 -14.17 6.52 10.14
CA TYR A 70 -13.79 7.88 10.54
C TYR A 70 -12.28 8.03 10.73
N GLY A 71 -11.77 9.21 10.36
CA GLY A 71 -10.35 9.56 10.49
C GLY A 71 -9.56 9.46 9.20
N ILE A 72 -8.28 9.83 9.27
CA ILE A 72 -7.31 9.72 8.20
C ILE A 72 -6.04 9.14 8.81
N GLY A 73 -5.55 8.04 8.26
CA GLY A 73 -4.22 7.54 8.58
C GLY A 73 -3.24 7.78 7.45
N TRP A 74 -1.95 7.73 7.77
CA TRP A 74 -0.86 8.03 6.84
C TRP A 74 0.30 7.04 7.01
N GLY A 75 1.10 6.89 5.96
CA GLY A 75 2.36 6.15 6.01
C GLY A 75 3.56 7.07 6.28
N LYS A 76 4.73 6.47 6.47
CA LYS A 76 5.99 7.23 6.41
C LYS A 76 6.35 7.43 4.94
N ALA A 77 6.13 8.63 4.42
CA ALA A 77 6.38 8.96 3.02
C ALA A 77 7.78 8.54 2.53
N ALA A 78 7.85 8.07 1.28
CA ALA A 78 9.08 7.75 0.60
C ALA A 78 9.96 9.00 0.37
N PRO A 79 11.23 9.00 0.82
CA PRO A 79 12.11 10.16 0.67
C PRO A 79 12.71 10.20 -0.74
N MET A 80 11.96 10.76 -1.69
CA MET A 80 12.36 10.91 -3.10
C MET A 80 12.82 12.34 -3.40
N ASN A 81 13.85 12.48 -4.25
CA ASN A 81 14.37 13.75 -4.74
C ASN A 81 14.41 13.75 -6.27
N PRO A 82 13.40 14.35 -6.93
CA PRO A 82 13.31 14.41 -8.40
C PRO A 82 14.52 15.04 -9.07
N ALA A 83 15.18 16.01 -8.42
CA ALA A 83 16.32 16.74 -8.99
C ALA A 83 17.58 15.85 -9.16
N ARG A 84 17.58 14.66 -8.56
CA ARG A 84 18.67 13.67 -8.68
C ARG A 84 18.38 12.56 -9.69
N MET A 85 17.16 12.50 -10.23
CA MET A 85 16.78 11.48 -11.21
C MET A 85 17.26 11.85 -12.62
N ASP A 86 17.46 10.84 -13.46
CA ASP A 86 17.95 11.01 -14.84
C ASP A 86 16.99 11.88 -15.68
N ASN A 87 15.67 11.67 -15.55
CA ASN A 87 14.63 12.51 -16.11
C ASN A 87 13.64 12.95 -15.01
N PRO A 88 13.86 14.11 -14.36
CA PRO A 88 13.16 14.50 -13.14
C PRO A 88 11.64 14.43 -13.19
N ARG A 89 11.01 14.86 -14.30
CA ARG A 89 9.54 14.85 -14.42
C ARG A 89 9.00 13.44 -14.64
N ARG A 90 9.55 12.73 -15.63
CA ARG A 90 9.08 11.41 -16.03
C ARG A 90 9.33 10.39 -14.93
N ASP A 91 10.53 10.38 -14.39
CA ASP A 91 10.94 9.35 -13.44
C ASP A 91 10.28 9.56 -12.09
N PHE A 92 10.06 10.81 -11.67
CA PHE A 92 9.27 11.10 -10.49
C PHE A 92 7.81 10.65 -10.67
N PHE A 93 7.20 10.88 -11.84
CA PHE A 93 5.85 10.37 -12.12
C PHE A 93 5.77 8.85 -11.94
N PHE A 94 6.72 8.11 -12.51
CA PHE A 94 6.73 6.65 -12.38
C PHE A 94 7.09 6.18 -10.96
N ALA A 95 7.98 6.88 -10.26
CA ALA A 95 8.31 6.60 -8.87
C ALA A 95 7.08 6.76 -7.97
N VAL A 96 6.30 7.83 -8.16
CA VAL A 96 5.01 8.03 -7.46
C VAL A 96 3.99 6.98 -7.89
N ALA A 97 3.88 6.64 -9.17
CA ALA A 97 2.94 5.61 -9.62
C ALA A 97 3.29 4.18 -9.11
N ALA A 98 4.56 3.91 -8.80
CA ALA A 98 5.03 2.59 -8.37
C ALA A 98 4.34 2.11 -7.08
N GLY A 99 4.08 3.01 -6.13
CA GLY A 99 3.34 2.68 -4.90
C GLY A 99 1.94 2.16 -5.20
N PRO A 100 1.03 2.96 -5.80
CA PRO A 100 -0.32 2.52 -6.15
C PRO A 100 -0.34 1.27 -7.04
N LEU A 101 0.56 1.17 -8.02
CA LEU A 101 0.67 -0.01 -8.87
C LEU A 101 1.05 -1.28 -8.08
N SER A 102 1.91 -1.16 -7.07
CA SER A 102 2.24 -2.30 -6.20
C SER A 102 1.02 -2.81 -5.41
N ASN A 103 0.10 -1.93 -5.01
CA ASN A 103 -1.14 -2.34 -4.36
C ASN A 103 -2.03 -3.11 -5.34
N VAL A 104 -2.12 -2.67 -6.61
CA VAL A 104 -2.84 -3.44 -7.64
C VAL A 104 -2.22 -4.83 -7.83
N LEU A 105 -0.89 -4.93 -7.86
CA LEU A 105 -0.20 -6.23 -7.96
C LEU A 105 -0.47 -7.13 -6.74
N GLN A 106 -0.48 -6.58 -5.54
CA GLN A 106 -0.84 -7.31 -4.32
C GLN A 106 -2.30 -7.79 -4.36
N ALA A 107 -3.24 -6.93 -4.76
CA ALA A 107 -4.65 -7.31 -4.92
C ALA A 107 -4.82 -8.42 -5.96
N ALA A 108 -4.12 -8.32 -7.09
CA ALA A 108 -4.12 -9.35 -8.13
C ALA A 108 -3.56 -10.68 -7.61
N PHE A 109 -2.49 -10.65 -6.80
CA PHE A 109 -1.94 -11.84 -6.16
C PHE A 109 -2.95 -12.52 -5.24
N PHE A 110 -3.62 -11.77 -4.35
CA PHE A 110 -4.65 -12.33 -3.47
C PHE A 110 -5.85 -12.86 -4.25
N GLY A 111 -6.35 -12.10 -5.23
CA GLY A 111 -7.50 -12.48 -6.06
C GLY A 111 -7.21 -13.71 -6.92
N PHE A 112 -6.01 -13.81 -7.49
CA PHE A 112 -5.56 -15.00 -8.21
C PHE A 112 -5.50 -16.22 -7.29
N THR A 113 -4.94 -16.05 -6.08
CA THR A 113 -4.86 -17.12 -5.08
C THR A 113 -6.26 -17.63 -4.69
N ILE A 114 -7.21 -16.72 -4.43
CA ILE A 114 -8.61 -17.08 -4.16
C ILE A 114 -9.19 -17.90 -5.33
N ARG A 115 -9.01 -17.44 -6.57
CA ARG A 115 -9.55 -18.10 -7.76
C ARG A 115 -9.03 -19.53 -7.93
N VAL A 116 -7.71 -19.72 -7.76
CA VAL A 116 -7.07 -21.05 -7.85
C VAL A 116 -7.59 -21.97 -6.74
N LEU A 117 -7.61 -21.50 -5.49
CA LEU A 117 -8.08 -22.30 -4.35
C LEU A 117 -9.58 -22.63 -4.42
N ALA A 118 -10.40 -21.71 -4.91
CA ALA A 118 -11.83 -21.95 -5.13
C ALA A 118 -12.05 -23.02 -6.21
N SER A 119 -11.30 -22.96 -7.32
CA SER A 119 -11.42 -23.91 -8.43
C SER A 119 -11.08 -25.36 -8.05
N THR A 120 -10.27 -25.55 -7.01
CA THR A 120 -9.88 -26.87 -6.48
C THR A 120 -10.70 -27.32 -5.27
N GLY A 121 -11.63 -26.48 -4.80
CA GLY A 121 -12.40 -26.71 -3.56
C GLY A 121 -11.57 -26.61 -2.27
N LEU A 122 -10.28 -26.25 -2.36
CA LEU A 122 -9.40 -26.11 -1.20
C LEU A 122 -9.71 -24.86 -0.37
N LEU A 123 -10.26 -23.81 -0.99
CA LEU A 123 -10.59 -22.56 -0.30
C LEU A 123 -11.48 -22.81 0.93
N TYR A 124 -12.51 -23.64 0.79
CA TYR A 124 -13.47 -23.95 1.86
C TYR A 124 -12.90 -24.85 2.97
N LYS A 125 -11.70 -25.40 2.77
CA LYS A 125 -10.98 -26.21 3.77
C LYS A 125 -9.99 -25.38 4.59
N LEU A 126 -9.74 -24.13 4.20
CA LEU A 126 -8.84 -23.25 4.95
C LEU A 126 -9.49 -22.78 6.26
N PRO A 127 -8.68 -22.49 7.29
CA PRO A 127 -9.16 -21.80 8.48
C PRO A 127 -9.83 -20.46 8.10
N GLN A 128 -10.91 -20.10 8.78
CA GLN A 128 -11.66 -18.86 8.52
C GLN A 128 -10.76 -17.61 8.50
N PHE A 129 -9.77 -17.55 9.40
CA PHE A 129 -8.82 -16.45 9.45
C PHE A 129 -7.98 -16.33 8.18
N ALA A 130 -7.56 -17.45 7.57
CA ALA A 130 -6.79 -17.44 6.33
C ALA A 130 -7.66 -16.99 5.15
N ILE A 131 -8.92 -17.44 5.08
CA ILE A 131 -9.89 -16.97 4.09
C ILE A 131 -10.06 -15.45 4.22
N MET A 132 -10.23 -14.94 5.44
CA MET A 132 -10.37 -13.51 5.72
C MET A 132 -9.15 -12.70 5.28
N LEU A 133 -7.92 -13.17 5.54
CA LEU A 133 -6.70 -12.52 5.05
C LEU A 133 -6.68 -12.38 3.53
N LEU A 134 -7.10 -13.40 2.79
CA LEU A 134 -7.14 -13.36 1.32
C LEU A 134 -8.13 -12.30 0.82
N PHE A 135 -9.36 -12.29 1.36
CA PHE A 135 -10.39 -11.33 0.93
C PHE A 135 -10.07 -9.89 1.34
N LEU A 136 -9.61 -9.68 2.59
CA LEU A 136 -9.12 -8.38 3.04
C LEU A 136 -7.90 -7.94 2.23
N GLY A 137 -7.01 -8.87 1.86
CA GLY A 137 -5.87 -8.65 0.98
C GLY A 137 -6.27 -7.98 -0.33
N VAL A 138 -7.34 -8.46 -0.98
CA VAL A 138 -7.89 -7.82 -2.18
C VAL A 138 -8.49 -6.45 -1.84
N PHE A 139 -9.40 -6.41 -0.87
CA PHE A 139 -10.20 -5.21 -0.57
C PHE A 139 -9.34 -4.02 -0.12
N ILE A 140 -8.42 -4.25 0.82
CA ILE A 140 -7.55 -3.21 1.37
C ILE A 140 -6.59 -2.69 0.31
N ASN A 141 -5.98 -3.57 -0.50
CA ASN A 141 -5.05 -3.13 -1.53
C ASN A 141 -5.75 -2.31 -2.63
N ILE A 142 -6.95 -2.73 -3.08
CA ILE A 142 -7.73 -1.92 -4.03
C ILE A 142 -8.17 -0.60 -3.39
N GLY A 143 -8.59 -0.63 -2.12
CA GLY A 143 -8.94 0.58 -1.36
C GLY A 143 -7.76 1.56 -1.27
N LEU A 144 -6.58 1.10 -0.90
CA LEU A 144 -5.36 1.91 -0.82
C LEU A 144 -4.89 2.40 -2.20
N PHE A 145 -5.05 1.61 -3.25
CA PHE A 145 -4.81 2.05 -4.63
C PHE A 145 -5.71 3.23 -4.99
N LEU A 146 -7.03 3.08 -4.82
CA LEU A 146 -7.99 4.14 -5.16
C LEU A 146 -7.80 5.37 -4.27
N PHE A 147 -7.58 5.17 -2.98
CA PHE A 147 -7.35 6.25 -2.02
C PHE A 147 -6.12 7.07 -2.40
N ASN A 148 -4.99 6.43 -2.72
CA ASN A 148 -3.78 7.15 -3.11
C ASN A 148 -3.90 7.84 -4.48
N LEU A 149 -4.89 7.53 -5.32
CA LEU A 149 -5.14 8.27 -6.57
C LEU A 149 -5.98 9.54 -6.38
N ILE A 150 -6.54 9.77 -5.19
CA ILE A 150 -7.30 11.00 -4.92
C ILE A 150 -6.33 12.20 -4.97
N PRO A 151 -6.60 13.25 -5.78
CA PRO A 151 -5.73 14.41 -5.93
C PRO A 151 -5.91 15.40 -4.76
N LEU A 152 -5.75 14.91 -3.54
CA LEU A 152 -5.75 15.68 -2.30
C LEU A 152 -4.45 15.37 -1.57
N GLY A 153 -3.73 16.38 -1.08
CA GLY A 153 -2.49 16.13 -0.35
C GLY A 153 -2.75 15.31 0.91
N PRO A 154 -1.81 14.55 1.50
CA PRO A 154 -0.44 14.19 1.09
C PRO A 154 -0.36 12.95 0.17
N LEU A 155 -1.44 12.60 -0.54
CA LEU A 155 -1.57 11.37 -1.32
C LEU A 155 -0.80 11.42 -2.65
N ASP A 156 -0.51 10.27 -3.25
CA ASP A 156 0.22 10.15 -4.52
C ASP A 156 -0.46 10.91 -5.67
N GLY A 157 -1.80 10.90 -5.70
CA GLY A 157 -2.63 11.51 -6.72
C GLY A 157 -2.38 13.01 -6.88
N GLN A 158 -1.99 13.71 -5.79
CA GLN A 158 -1.64 15.13 -5.86
C GLN A 158 -0.45 15.37 -6.81
N TRP A 159 0.54 14.47 -6.77
CA TRP A 159 1.77 14.57 -7.55
C TRP A 159 1.53 14.09 -8.98
N LEU A 160 0.79 12.99 -9.14
CA LEU A 160 0.43 12.46 -10.46
C LEU A 160 -0.36 13.47 -11.28
N VAL A 161 -1.38 14.11 -10.70
CA VAL A 161 -2.15 15.16 -11.38
C VAL A 161 -1.32 16.41 -11.59
N GLY A 162 -0.55 16.84 -10.58
CA GLY A 162 0.32 18.01 -10.69
C GLY A 162 1.35 17.93 -11.83
N LEU A 163 1.84 16.72 -12.16
CA LEU A 163 2.76 16.49 -13.27
C LEU A 163 2.07 16.43 -14.65
N LEU A 164 0.76 16.20 -14.69
CA LEU A 164 -0.04 16.16 -15.92
C LEU A 164 -0.62 17.53 -16.30
N LEU A 165 -0.66 18.47 -15.36
CA LEU A 165 -1.08 19.85 -15.61
C LEU A 165 0.07 20.65 -16.26
N PRO A 166 -0.25 21.60 -17.18
CA PRO A 166 0.73 22.38 -17.93
C PRO A 166 1.54 23.36 -17.07
#